data_AF-A0A151SM88-F1
#
_entry.id   AF-A0A151SM88-F1
#
_cell.length_a   1.000
_cell.length_b   1.000
_cell.length_c   1.000
_cell.angle_alpha   90.00
_cell.angle_beta   90.00
_cell.angle_gamma   90.00
#
_symmetry.space_group_name_H-M   'P 1'
#
loop_
_entity.id
_entity.type
_entity.pdbx_description
1 polymer ?
#
loop_
_entity_poly.entity_id
_entity_poly.type
_entity_poly.pdbx_seq_one_letter_code
_entity_poly.pdbx_strand_id
1 'polypeptide(L)'
;VFCIFKPCIDGFKYFKHIVQVDGTFLYRKYKGTFLVVVVQDGNNKIFPIAFVIVEDEIVDAFYFFLHYLKRHVCSQDGICLISDRLKLIKNAYFRQGIVHVFCIRHIAQYFMRHFRNVERKKIIINMGMTKPRFNYYFNTLRRKPNNEGLTDWLNTIPREQWTLAWDDSRRWGHMTTNLVEEINSILRKTRNLPIFLIIMLTYKRCNSLFI
;
A
#
# COMPACT_ATOMS: atom_id res chain seq x y z
N VAL A 1 4.70 -11.20 -15.53
CA VAL A 1 6.16 -10.87 -15.62
C VAL A 1 6.57 -10.10 -14.38
N PHE A 2 7.57 -10.57 -13.63
CA PHE A 2 8.14 -9.88 -12.46
C PHE A 2 9.51 -9.29 -12.82
N CYS A 3 9.75 -8.03 -12.43
CA CYS A 3 10.98 -7.32 -12.73
C CYS A 3 11.54 -6.67 -11.47
N ILE A 4 12.81 -6.90 -11.20
CA ILE A 4 13.61 -6.25 -10.16
C ILE A 4 14.99 -5.91 -10.72
N PHE A 5 15.64 -4.92 -10.14
CA PHE A 5 16.97 -4.48 -10.55
C PHE A 5 17.97 -4.69 -9.41
N LYS A 6 19.20 -5.10 -9.76
CA LYS A 6 20.25 -5.41 -8.78
C LYS A 6 20.51 -4.27 -7.78
N PRO A 7 20.54 -2.98 -8.18
CA PRO A 7 20.68 -1.88 -7.23
C PRO A 7 19.55 -1.81 -6.18
N CYS A 8 18.31 -2.14 -6.56
CA CYS A 8 17.18 -2.18 -5.64
C CYS A 8 17.31 -3.30 -4.61
N ILE A 9 17.87 -4.45 -5.00
CA ILE A 9 18.15 -5.58 -4.09
C ILE A 9 19.24 -5.17 -3.10
N ASP A 10 20.37 -4.67 -3.60
CA ASP A 10 21.53 -4.35 -2.77
C ASP A 10 21.28 -3.14 -1.86
N GLY A 11 20.48 -2.19 -2.34
CA GLY A 11 20.10 -1.00 -1.62
C GLY A 11 19.04 -1.23 -0.54
N PHE A 12 18.32 -2.36 -0.56
CA PHE A 12 17.14 -2.53 0.29
C PHE A 12 17.41 -2.38 1.79
N LYS A 13 18.59 -2.84 2.24
CA LYS A 13 19.05 -2.71 3.64
C LYS A 13 19.19 -1.27 4.13
N TYR A 14 19.23 -0.28 3.24
CA TYR A 14 19.33 1.14 3.58
C TYR A 14 17.98 1.87 3.53
N PHE A 15 16.91 1.19 3.09
CA PHE A 15 15.56 1.75 3.08
C PHE A 15 14.83 1.47 4.39
N LYS A 16 13.83 2.29 4.69
CA LYS A 16 12.87 2.01 5.77
C LYS A 16 12.16 0.68 5.47
N HIS A 17 11.84 -0.09 6.52
CA HIS A 17 11.16 -1.40 6.38
C HIS A 17 9.65 -1.26 6.08
N ILE A 18 9.29 -0.27 5.27
CA ILE A 18 7.95 0.05 4.81
C ILE A 18 7.93 -0.04 3.29
N VAL A 19 7.02 -0.86 2.77
CA VAL A 19 6.78 -1.00 1.33
C VAL A 19 5.35 -0.54 1.02
N GLN A 20 5.18 0.26 -0.02
CA GLN A 20 3.85 0.62 -0.51
C GLN A 20 3.61 -0.06 -1.85
N VAL A 21 2.44 -0.67 -2.00
CA VAL A 21 2.04 -1.37 -3.21
C VAL A 21 0.72 -0.82 -3.69
N ASP A 22 0.68 -0.52 -4.98
CA ASP A 22 -0.52 -0.11 -5.69
C ASP A 22 -0.47 -0.63 -7.12
N GLY A 23 -1.65 -0.84 -7.68
CA GLY A 23 -1.87 -1.43 -9.00
C GLY A 23 -2.63 -0.48 -9.87
N THR A 24 -2.32 -0.54 -11.16
CA THR A 24 -2.98 0.29 -12.13
C THR A 24 -3.16 -0.43 -13.44
N PHE A 25 -4.31 -0.22 -14.07
CA PHE A 25 -4.62 -0.87 -15.32
C PHE A 25 -3.71 -0.39 -16.45
N LEU A 26 -3.25 -1.35 -17.25
CA LEU A 26 -2.65 -1.10 -18.54
C LEU A 26 -3.74 -0.61 -19.52
N TYR A 27 -3.31 0.08 -20.57
CA TYR A 27 -4.22 0.66 -21.54
C TYR A 27 -4.13 -0.03 -22.91
N ARG A 28 -5.17 0.21 -23.73
CA ARG A 28 -5.28 -0.22 -25.14
C ARG A 28 -5.33 -1.75 -25.28
N LYS A 29 -4.45 -2.32 -26.11
CA LYS A 29 -4.46 -3.74 -26.50
C LYS A 29 -4.00 -4.67 -25.38
N TYR A 30 -3.31 -4.14 -24.38
CA TYR A 30 -2.82 -4.93 -23.25
C TYR A 30 -3.84 -4.83 -22.13
N LYS A 31 -4.56 -5.92 -21.90
CA LYS A 31 -5.38 -6.11 -20.71
C LYS A 31 -4.46 -6.63 -19.61
N GLY A 32 -4.53 -6.02 -18.43
CA GLY A 32 -3.67 -6.38 -17.32
C GLY A 32 -3.51 -5.27 -16.30
N THR A 33 -2.95 -5.66 -15.17
CA THR A 33 -2.59 -4.76 -14.08
C THR A 33 -1.08 -4.66 -13.98
N PHE A 34 -0.60 -3.43 -13.93
CA PHE A 34 0.76 -3.08 -13.60
C PHE A 34 0.83 -2.71 -12.12
N LEU A 35 1.47 -3.55 -11.32
CA LEU A 35 1.72 -3.31 -9.90
C LEU A 35 3.13 -2.78 -9.71
N VAL A 36 3.25 -1.81 -8.82
CA VAL A 36 4.53 -1.19 -8.45
C VAL A 36 4.71 -1.31 -6.95
N VAL A 37 5.92 -1.66 -6.52
CA VAL A 37 6.35 -1.53 -5.13
C VAL A 37 7.31 -0.38 -5.02
N VAL A 38 7.06 0.50 -4.05
CA VAL A 38 7.96 1.59 -3.69
C VAL A 38 8.37 1.50 -2.22
N VAL A 39 9.53 2.05 -1.95
CA VAL A 39 10.09 2.23 -0.61
C VAL A 39 10.56 3.67 -0.44
N GLN A 40 10.96 3.98 0.79
CA GLN A 40 11.53 5.26 1.13
C GLN A 40 12.85 5.07 1.88
N ASP A 41 13.85 5.87 1.56
CA ASP A 41 15.12 5.90 2.31
C ASP A 41 15.02 6.72 3.60
N GLY A 42 16.11 6.74 4.37
CA GLY A 42 16.23 7.56 5.58
C GLY A 42 16.12 9.08 5.32
N ASN A 43 16.38 9.54 4.08
CA ASN A 43 16.27 10.93 3.66
C ASN A 43 14.93 11.25 2.96
N ASN A 44 13.92 10.41 3.17
CA ASN A 44 12.58 10.55 2.63
C ASN A 44 12.45 10.53 1.09
N LYS A 45 13.50 10.11 0.36
CA LYS A 45 13.46 9.91 -1.09
C LYS A 45 12.73 8.62 -1.45
N ILE A 46 11.94 8.68 -2.52
CA ILE A 46 11.07 7.58 -2.97
C ILE A 46 11.79 6.75 -4.03
N PHE A 47 11.80 5.44 -3.85
CA PHE A 47 12.43 4.51 -4.80
C PHE A 47 11.45 3.40 -5.19
N PRO A 48 11.12 3.25 -6.48
CA PRO A 48 10.47 2.05 -6.96
C PRO A 48 11.47 0.89 -7.02
N ILE A 49 11.13 -0.24 -6.38
CA ILE A 49 12.07 -1.35 -6.19
C ILE A 49 11.71 -2.61 -6.98
N ALA A 50 10.43 -2.80 -7.27
CA ALA A 50 9.93 -3.96 -7.99
C ALA A 50 8.67 -3.63 -8.77
N PHE A 51 8.48 -4.35 -9.86
CA PHE A 51 7.35 -4.20 -10.76
C PHE A 51 6.81 -5.57 -11.15
N VAL A 52 5.51 -5.67 -11.36
CA VAL A 52 4.92 -6.86 -11.97
C VAL A 52 3.80 -6.47 -12.92
N ILE A 53 3.73 -7.18 -14.04
CA ILE A 53 2.59 -7.17 -14.94
C ILE A 53 1.87 -8.50 -14.78
N VAL A 54 0.60 -8.42 -14.39
CA VAL A 54 -0.31 -9.55 -14.17
C VAL A 54 -1.57 -9.37 -15.01
N GLU A 55 -2.24 -10.47 -15.34
CA GLU A 55 -3.46 -10.44 -16.15
C GLU A 55 -4.63 -9.77 -15.42
N ASP A 56 -4.73 -10.00 -14.11
CA ASP A 56 -5.74 -9.39 -13.26
C ASP A 56 -5.28 -9.37 -11.78
N GLU A 57 -6.00 -8.62 -10.96
CA GLU A 57 -5.75 -8.41 -9.54
C GLU A 57 -6.31 -9.55 -8.67
N ILE A 58 -5.95 -10.79 -9.01
CA ILE A 58 -6.39 -12.00 -8.29
C ILE A 58 -5.42 -12.38 -7.16
N VAL A 59 -5.89 -13.23 -6.24
CA VAL A 59 -5.13 -13.69 -5.07
C VAL A 59 -3.79 -14.31 -5.48
N ASP A 60 -3.78 -15.16 -6.50
CA ASP A 60 -2.59 -15.87 -6.95
C ASP A 60 -1.55 -14.93 -7.55
N ALA A 61 -1.98 -13.91 -8.28
CA ALA A 61 -1.12 -12.87 -8.83
C ALA A 61 -0.43 -12.07 -7.71
N PHE A 62 -1.17 -11.77 -6.64
CA PHE A 62 -0.61 -11.11 -5.45
C PHE A 62 0.30 -12.02 -4.64
N TYR A 63 -0.06 -13.29 -4.46
CA TYR A 63 0.79 -14.26 -3.79
C TYR A 63 2.11 -14.42 -4.54
N PHE A 64 2.05 -14.62 -5.85
CA PHE A 64 3.21 -14.63 -6.73
C PHE A 64 4.06 -13.37 -6.51
N PHE A 65 3.45 -12.19 -6.59
CA PHE A 65 4.19 -10.94 -6.45
C PHE A 65 4.87 -10.78 -5.08
N LEU A 66 4.14 -11.00 -3.99
CA LEU A 66 4.66 -10.86 -2.63
C LEU A 66 5.70 -11.94 -2.31
N HIS A 67 5.53 -13.15 -2.83
CA HIS A 67 6.50 -14.23 -2.67
C HIS A 67 7.86 -13.85 -3.30
N TYR A 68 7.86 -13.41 -4.56
CA TYR A 68 9.08 -12.99 -5.22
C TYR A 68 9.68 -11.72 -4.59
N LEU A 69 8.84 -10.78 -4.16
CA LEU A 69 9.29 -9.58 -3.44
C LEU A 69 10.02 -9.94 -2.14
N LYS A 70 9.42 -10.78 -1.28
CA LYS A 70 10.02 -11.23 -0.01
C LYS A 70 11.29 -12.04 -0.26
N ARG A 71 11.26 -12.95 -1.24
CA ARG A 71 12.41 -13.82 -1.54
C ARG A 71 13.62 -13.07 -2.07
N HIS A 72 13.41 -12.08 -2.94
CA HIS A 72 14.51 -11.47 -3.71
C HIS A 72 14.88 -10.05 -3.30
N VAL A 73 13.99 -9.32 -2.61
CA VAL A 73 14.23 -7.92 -2.24
C VAL A 73 14.14 -7.74 -0.73
N CYS A 74 13.03 -8.17 -0.13
CA CYS A 74 12.71 -7.87 1.25
C CYS A 74 12.94 -9.07 2.19
N SER A 75 14.05 -9.78 2.07
CA SER A 75 14.30 -11.05 2.79
C SER A 75 14.26 -10.90 4.32
N GLN A 76 14.62 -9.74 4.84
CA GLN A 76 14.56 -9.38 6.26
C GLN A 76 13.15 -9.37 6.84
N ASP A 77 13.03 -9.63 8.14
CA ASP A 77 11.75 -9.63 8.84
C ASP A 77 11.30 -8.23 9.27
N GLY A 78 10.04 -8.14 9.71
CA GLY A 78 9.45 -6.87 10.12
C GLY A 78 9.06 -5.94 8.98
N ILE A 79 8.93 -6.46 7.74
CA ILE A 79 8.44 -5.68 6.61
C ILE A 79 6.98 -5.31 6.85
N CYS A 80 6.71 -4.02 6.76
CA CYS A 80 5.37 -3.47 6.81
C CYS A 80 4.92 -3.12 5.38
N LEU A 81 3.79 -3.67 4.95
CA LEU A 81 3.18 -3.44 3.64
C LEU A 81 1.95 -2.55 3.79
N ILE A 82 1.95 -1.39 3.13
CA ILE A 82 0.76 -0.54 2.98
C ILE A 82 0.19 -0.74 1.58
N SER A 83 -1.11 -1.07 1.49
CA SER A 83 -1.81 -1.13 0.21
C SER A 83 -3.29 -0.73 0.33
N ASP A 84 -3.95 -0.69 -0.82
CA ASP A 84 -5.31 -0.18 -1.01
C ASP A 84 -6.42 -1.25 -1.04
N ARG A 85 -6.08 -2.55 -0.92
CA ARG A 85 -7.02 -3.63 -1.22
C ARG A 85 -7.33 -4.59 -0.08
N LEU A 86 -8.63 -4.83 0.09
CA LEU A 86 -9.27 -5.58 1.17
C LEU A 86 -9.39 -7.09 0.87
N LYS A 87 -9.22 -7.88 1.93
CA LYS A 87 -9.49 -9.33 2.13
C LYS A 87 -8.77 -10.34 1.23
N LEU A 88 -8.73 -10.15 -0.08
CA LEU A 88 -8.25 -11.17 -1.02
C LEU A 88 -6.78 -11.54 -0.79
N ILE A 89 -5.97 -10.60 -0.34
CA ILE A 89 -4.52 -10.79 -0.18
C ILE A 89 -4.10 -11.18 1.24
N LYS A 90 -5.05 -11.38 2.17
CA LYS A 90 -4.73 -11.70 3.58
C LYS A 90 -3.85 -12.93 3.72
N ASN A 91 -4.22 -13.99 3.00
CA ASN A 91 -3.44 -15.22 2.98
C ASN A 91 -2.08 -15.03 2.31
N ALA A 92 -1.99 -14.11 1.34
CA ALA A 92 -0.78 -13.90 0.57
C ALA A 92 0.34 -13.26 1.40
N TYR A 93 0.07 -12.19 2.15
CA TYR A 93 1.09 -11.58 3.01
C TYR A 93 1.35 -12.37 4.29
N PHE A 94 0.32 -13.02 4.86
CA PHE A 94 0.46 -13.77 6.12
C PHE A 94 1.43 -14.94 5.96
N ARG A 95 1.33 -15.69 4.85
CA ARG A 95 2.25 -16.79 4.53
C ARG A 95 3.71 -16.36 4.33
N GLN A 96 3.94 -15.08 4.05
CA GLN A 96 5.28 -14.52 3.84
C GLN A 96 5.83 -13.80 5.08
N GLY A 97 5.11 -13.82 6.21
CA GLY A 97 5.51 -13.12 7.44
C GLY A 97 5.50 -11.59 7.30
N ILE A 98 4.78 -11.04 6.33
CA ILE A 98 4.69 -9.60 6.08
C ILE A 98 3.54 -9.02 6.92
N VAL A 99 3.81 -7.94 7.65
CA VAL A 99 2.77 -7.20 8.38
C VAL A 99 2.03 -6.31 7.40
N HIS A 100 0.75 -6.55 7.18
CA HIS A 100 -0.09 -5.72 6.31
C HIS A 100 -0.89 -4.71 7.10
N VAL A 101 -0.87 -3.49 6.59
CA VAL A 101 -1.59 -2.34 7.12
C VAL A 101 -2.36 -1.64 6.00
N PHE A 102 -3.49 -1.06 6.34
CA PHE A 102 -4.38 -0.40 5.42
C PHE A 102 -4.06 1.09 5.29
N CYS A 103 -4.13 1.59 4.06
CA CYS A 103 -4.14 3.02 3.80
C CYS A 103 -5.40 3.68 4.39
N ILE A 104 -5.24 4.72 5.20
CA ILE A 104 -6.36 5.43 5.86
C ILE A 104 -7.34 6.02 4.86
N ARG A 105 -6.86 6.42 3.68
CA ARG A 105 -7.70 6.96 2.61
C ARG A 105 -8.63 5.89 2.03
N HIS A 106 -8.13 4.65 1.90
CA HIS A 106 -8.93 3.53 1.41
C HIS A 106 -9.95 3.05 2.44
N ILE A 107 -9.61 3.10 3.73
CA ILE A 107 -10.59 2.91 4.81
C ILE A 107 -11.68 3.96 4.74
N ALA A 108 -11.30 5.23 4.58
CA ALA A 108 -12.26 6.33 4.44
C ALA A 108 -13.13 6.17 3.19
N GLN A 109 -12.60 5.65 2.09
CA GLN A 109 -13.38 5.34 0.89
C GLN A 109 -14.34 4.17 1.10
N TYR A 110 -13.87 3.09 1.73
CA TYR A 110 -14.70 1.94 2.08
C TYR A 110 -15.85 2.36 3.00
N PHE A 111 -15.53 3.18 4.02
CA PHE A 111 -16.51 3.78 4.91
C PHE A 111 -17.59 4.57 4.14
N MET A 112 -17.18 5.39 3.17
CA MET A 112 -18.13 6.15 2.35
C MET A 112 -19.03 5.26 1.49
N ARG A 113 -18.56 4.09 1.05
CA ARG A 113 -19.41 3.13 0.30
C ARG A 113 -20.54 2.55 1.18
N HIS A 114 -20.28 2.33 2.46
CA HIS A 114 -21.23 1.71 3.39
C HIS A 114 -22.15 2.73 4.06
N PHE A 115 -21.60 3.83 4.56
CA PHE A 115 -22.32 4.76 5.42
C PHE A 115 -22.63 6.13 4.77
N ARG A 116 -21.96 6.45 3.65
CA ARG A 116 -22.18 7.69 2.86
C ARG A 116 -22.20 8.99 3.69
N ASN A 117 -21.39 9.06 4.77
CA ASN A 117 -21.40 10.20 5.69
C ASN A 117 -20.05 10.96 5.69
N VAL A 118 -20.01 12.13 5.06
CA VAL A 118 -18.76 12.91 4.90
C VAL A 118 -18.19 13.41 6.24
N GLU A 119 -19.04 13.75 7.19
CA GLU A 119 -18.60 14.27 8.48
C GLU A 119 -17.90 13.18 9.31
N ARG A 120 -18.51 11.99 9.39
CA ARG A 120 -17.94 10.83 10.09
C ARG A 120 -16.70 10.30 9.40
N LYS A 121 -16.61 10.42 8.07
CA LYS A 121 -15.38 10.11 7.33
C LYS A 121 -14.19 10.94 7.86
N LYS A 122 -14.39 12.24 8.11
CA LYS A 122 -13.34 13.11 8.68
C LYS A 122 -12.93 12.65 10.08
N ILE A 123 -13.91 12.26 10.91
CA ILE A 123 -13.66 11.72 12.25
C ILE A 123 -12.78 10.45 12.18
N ILE A 124 -13.11 9.51 11.30
CA ILE A 124 -12.34 8.25 11.13
C ILE A 124 -10.90 8.54 10.70
N ILE A 125 -10.69 9.44 9.73
CA ILE A 125 -9.34 9.79 9.28
C ILE A 125 -8.51 10.35 10.44
N ASN A 126 -9.08 11.26 11.23
CA ASN A 126 -8.38 11.88 12.35
C ASN A 126 -8.14 10.91 13.53
N MET A 127 -9.01 9.91 13.67
CA MET A 127 -8.91 8.85 14.66
C MET A 127 -7.67 7.97 14.44
N GLY A 128 -7.24 7.79 13.18
CA GLY A 128 -6.12 6.92 12.81
C GLY A 128 -4.72 7.38 13.26
N MET A 129 -4.59 8.54 13.90
CA MET A 129 -3.29 9.14 14.22
C MET A 129 -2.73 8.67 15.58
N THR A 130 -2.95 9.40 16.66
CA THR A 130 -2.35 9.12 17.98
C THR A 130 -3.38 8.54 18.94
N LYS A 131 -2.94 7.85 20.01
CA LYS A 131 -3.85 7.29 21.03
C LYS A 131 -4.81 8.35 21.62
N PRO A 132 -4.35 9.57 21.99
CA PRO A 132 -5.25 10.62 22.47
C PRO A 132 -6.30 11.05 21.44
N ARG A 133 -5.87 11.24 20.17
CA ARG A 133 -6.80 11.57 19.08
C ARG A 133 -7.80 10.45 18.84
N PHE A 134 -7.35 9.20 18.84
CA PHE A 134 -8.22 8.05 18.70
C PHE A 134 -9.31 8.08 19.76
N ASN A 135 -8.93 8.15 21.04
CA ASN A 135 -9.88 8.14 22.16
C ASN A 135 -10.87 9.31 22.09
N TYR A 136 -10.38 10.52 21.77
CA TYR A 136 -11.22 11.70 21.61
C TYR A 136 -12.27 11.52 20.50
N TYR A 137 -11.83 11.15 19.29
CA TYR A 137 -12.72 11.00 18.15
C TYR A 137 -13.64 9.79 18.29
N PHE A 138 -13.17 8.71 18.92
CA PHE A 138 -13.98 7.52 19.17
C PHE A 138 -15.11 7.81 20.16
N ASN A 139 -14.81 8.53 21.25
CA ASN A 139 -15.82 8.98 22.21
C ASN A 139 -16.80 9.98 21.59
N THR A 140 -16.29 10.92 20.77
CA THR A 140 -17.13 11.87 20.01
C THR A 140 -18.07 11.12 19.07
N LEU A 141 -17.55 10.10 18.37
CA LEU A 141 -18.33 9.28 17.47
C LEU A 141 -19.46 8.62 18.25
N ARG A 142 -19.16 7.89 19.34
CA ARG A 142 -20.15 7.18 20.19
C ARG A 142 -21.30 8.06 20.70
N ARG A 143 -21.05 9.34 20.97
CA ARG A 143 -22.07 10.28 21.48
C ARG A 143 -23.03 10.81 20.40
N LYS A 144 -22.68 10.70 19.11
CA LYS A 144 -23.56 11.15 18.02
C LYS A 144 -24.76 10.21 17.84
N PRO A 145 -25.95 10.72 17.47
CA PRO A 145 -27.08 9.88 17.10
C PRO A 145 -26.79 9.10 15.81
N ASN A 146 -27.57 8.05 15.53
CA ASN A 146 -27.52 7.21 14.31
C ASN A 146 -26.20 6.44 14.10
N ASN A 147 -25.65 5.83 15.14
CA ASN A 147 -24.38 5.09 15.10
C ASN A 147 -24.52 3.57 14.95
N GLU A 148 -25.73 3.08 14.70
CA GLU A 148 -25.99 1.64 14.57
C GLU A 148 -25.08 1.02 13.51
N GLY A 149 -24.42 -0.08 13.89
CA GLY A 149 -23.46 -0.81 13.05
C GLY A 149 -22.13 -0.08 12.76
N LEU A 150 -21.97 1.21 13.08
CA LEU A 150 -20.74 1.95 12.79
C LEU A 150 -19.58 1.50 13.67
N THR A 151 -19.82 1.43 14.98
CA THR A 151 -18.80 1.00 15.95
C THR A 151 -18.44 -0.46 15.72
N ASP A 152 -19.44 -1.29 15.43
CA ASP A 152 -19.23 -2.70 15.09
C ASP A 152 -18.40 -2.84 13.82
N TRP A 153 -18.72 -2.06 12.79
CA TRP A 153 -17.95 -2.00 11.56
C TRP A 153 -16.49 -1.61 11.81
N LEU A 154 -16.23 -0.56 12.61
CA LEU A 154 -14.86 -0.17 12.98
C LEU A 154 -14.12 -1.27 13.72
N ASN A 155 -14.81 -2.00 14.61
CA ASN A 155 -14.24 -3.11 15.35
C ASN A 155 -13.93 -4.34 14.47
N THR A 156 -14.47 -4.42 13.24
CA THR A 156 -14.09 -5.48 12.29
C THR A 156 -12.68 -5.32 11.73
N ILE A 157 -12.08 -4.13 11.84
CA ILE A 157 -10.74 -3.83 11.36
C ILE A 157 -9.81 -3.69 12.57
N PRO A 158 -8.82 -4.60 12.75
CA PRO A 158 -7.87 -4.52 13.85
C PRO A 158 -7.16 -3.16 13.88
N ARG A 159 -7.09 -2.53 15.05
CA ARG A 159 -6.61 -1.14 15.20
C ARG A 159 -5.18 -0.98 14.71
N GLU A 160 -4.36 -1.99 14.93
CA GLU A 160 -2.95 -2.09 14.52
C GLU A 160 -2.81 -1.96 13.00
N GLN A 161 -3.83 -2.39 12.23
CA GLN A 161 -3.79 -2.36 10.78
C GLN A 161 -4.11 -0.99 10.19
N TRP A 162 -4.70 -0.06 10.94
CA TRP A 162 -5.16 1.21 10.36
C TRP A 162 -4.86 2.47 11.15
N THR A 163 -4.34 2.31 12.36
CA THR A 163 -3.99 3.41 13.25
C THR A 163 -2.48 3.42 13.48
N LEU A 164 -1.88 4.61 13.52
CA LEU A 164 -0.47 4.78 13.94
C LEU A 164 -0.32 4.58 15.45
N ALA A 165 -1.40 4.71 16.20
CA ALA A 165 -1.42 4.59 17.65
C ALA A 165 -1.12 3.17 18.18
N TRP A 166 -1.33 2.14 17.36
CA TRP A 166 -1.14 0.73 17.71
C TRP A 166 -0.31 -0.04 16.68
N ASP A 167 0.47 0.63 15.82
CA ASP A 167 1.24 -0.03 14.76
C ASP A 167 2.64 -0.51 15.19
N ASP A 168 3.03 -0.28 16.45
CA ASP A 168 4.39 -0.47 17.00
C ASP A 168 5.48 0.23 16.16
N SER A 169 5.18 1.41 15.62
CA SER A 169 6.06 2.19 14.73
C SER A 169 6.44 1.51 13.40
N ARG A 170 5.78 0.39 13.05
CA ARG A 170 6.09 -0.38 11.83
C ARG A 170 5.84 0.41 10.55
N ARG A 171 4.89 1.35 10.56
CA ARG A 171 4.52 2.11 9.36
C ARG A 171 5.41 3.31 9.11
N TRP A 172 6.37 3.62 9.99
CA TRP A 172 7.25 4.79 9.86
C TRP A 172 6.48 6.12 9.66
N GLY A 173 5.29 6.25 10.28
CA GLY A 173 4.42 7.42 10.12
C GLY A 173 3.58 7.42 8.83
N HIS A 174 3.74 6.46 7.93
CA HIS A 174 3.01 6.41 6.66
C HIS A 174 1.58 5.89 6.85
N MET A 175 0.61 6.81 6.73
CA MET A 175 -0.81 6.48 6.80
C MET A 175 -1.44 6.22 5.43
N THR A 176 -0.80 6.65 4.35
CA THR A 176 -1.33 6.63 2.98
C THR A 176 -0.41 5.91 2.01
N THR A 177 -0.95 5.58 0.84
CA THR A 177 -0.25 5.04 -0.35
C THR A 177 0.26 6.15 -1.28
N ASN A 178 0.44 7.37 -0.77
CA ASN A 178 0.79 8.52 -1.62
C ASN A 178 2.08 8.32 -2.43
N LEU A 179 3.08 7.62 -1.87
CA LEU A 179 4.36 7.43 -2.55
C LEU A 179 4.19 6.59 -3.82
N VAL A 180 3.44 5.48 -3.71
CA VAL A 180 3.23 4.60 -4.86
C VAL A 180 2.28 5.22 -5.87
N GLU A 181 1.30 6.00 -5.41
CA GLU A 181 0.40 6.74 -6.29
C GLU A 181 1.11 7.83 -7.09
N GLU A 182 2.08 8.51 -6.48
CA GLU A 182 2.94 9.48 -7.17
C GLU A 182 3.76 8.81 -8.27
N ILE A 183 4.38 7.66 -7.97
CA ILE A 183 5.10 6.86 -8.96
C ILE A 183 4.14 6.36 -10.07
N ASN A 184 2.94 5.92 -9.72
CA ASN A 184 1.92 5.52 -10.69
C ASN A 184 1.50 6.68 -11.60
N SER A 185 1.42 7.90 -11.06
CA SER A 185 1.16 9.11 -11.84
C SER A 185 2.30 9.39 -12.84
N ILE A 186 3.56 9.27 -12.40
CA ILE A 186 4.75 9.41 -13.26
C ILE A 186 4.77 8.35 -14.38
N LEU A 187 4.29 7.14 -14.09
CA LEU A 187 4.23 6.03 -15.05
C LEU A 187 2.97 6.05 -15.92
N ARG A 188 2.05 7.01 -15.73
CA ARG A 188 0.76 7.08 -16.42
C ARG A 188 0.85 6.96 -17.94
N LYS A 189 1.79 7.70 -18.55
CA LYS A 189 1.99 7.70 -20.02
C LYS A 189 2.61 6.38 -20.51
N THR A 190 3.46 5.75 -19.69
CA THR A 190 4.15 4.50 -19.99
C THR A 190 3.18 3.34 -20.16
N ARG A 191 2.05 3.34 -19.44
CA ARG A 191 1.02 2.27 -19.46
C ARG A 191 0.34 2.04 -20.81
N ASN A 192 0.52 2.94 -21.78
CA ASN A 192 -0.01 2.81 -23.14
C ASN A 192 0.93 2.06 -24.10
N LEU A 193 2.14 1.73 -23.65
CA LEU A 193 3.19 1.19 -24.50
C LEU A 193 3.20 -0.36 -24.48
N PRO A 194 3.83 -0.99 -25.48
CA PRO A 194 4.23 -2.39 -25.42
C PRO A 194 4.89 -2.78 -24.10
N ILE A 195 4.59 -3.98 -23.60
CA ILE A 195 5.15 -4.53 -22.35
C ILE A 195 6.69 -4.39 -22.30
N PHE A 196 7.37 -4.70 -23.40
CA PHE A 196 8.82 -4.52 -23.52
C PHE A 196 9.26 -3.08 -23.24
N LEU A 197 8.56 -2.09 -23.81
CA LEU A 197 8.86 -0.67 -23.60
C LEU A 197 8.52 -0.21 -22.18
N ILE A 198 7.47 -0.76 -21.57
CA ILE A 198 7.15 -0.51 -20.15
C ILE A 198 8.32 -0.95 -19.27
N ILE A 199 8.81 -2.17 -19.46
CA ILE A 199 9.94 -2.73 -18.70
C ILE A 199 11.23 -1.91 -18.94
N MET A 200 11.52 -1.59 -20.20
CA MET A 200 12.72 -0.82 -20.54
C MET A 200 12.70 0.60 -19.95
N LEU A 201 11.56 1.29 -20.02
CA LEU A 201 11.44 2.65 -19.48
C LEU A 201 11.43 2.69 -17.96
N THR A 202 10.80 1.70 -17.32
CA THR A 202 10.85 1.56 -15.85
C THR A 202 12.28 1.28 -15.39
N TYR A 203 13.01 0.41 -16.09
CA TYR A 203 14.44 0.19 -15.83
C TYR A 203 15.26 1.48 -15.93
N LYS A 204 15.17 2.19 -17.05
CA LYS A 204 15.94 3.43 -17.27
C LYS A 204 15.69 4.46 -16.17
N ARG A 205 14.42 4.64 -15.75
CA ARG A 205 14.03 5.56 -14.67
C ARG A 205 14.50 5.09 -13.29
N CYS A 206 14.43 3.79 -13.00
CA CYS A 206 14.94 3.27 -11.73
C CYS A 206 16.46 3.44 -11.66
N ASN A 207 17.16 3.11 -12.74
CA ASN A 207 18.61 3.18 -12.77
C ASN A 207 19.13 4.60 -12.56
N SER A 208 18.45 5.63 -13.09
CA SER A 208 18.83 7.03 -12.84
C SER A 208 18.72 7.47 -11.37
N LEU A 209 18.12 6.67 -10.49
CA LEU A 209 18.06 6.96 -9.05
C LEU A 209 19.29 6.44 -8.29
N PHE A 210 20.11 5.60 -8.93
CA PHE A 210 21.29 4.95 -8.35
C PHE A 210 22.61 5.39 -8.99
N ILE A 211 22.59 6.41 -9.86
CA ILE A 211 23.76 7.01 -10.52
C ILE A 211 24.17 8.28 -9.75
#